data_AF-C6A2S9-F1
#
_entry.id   AF-C6A2S9-F1
#
_cell.length_a   1.000
_cell.length_b   1.000
_cell.length_c   1.000
_cell.angle_alpha   90.00
_cell.angle_beta   90.00
_cell.angle_gamma   90.00
#
_symmetry.space_group_name_H-M   'P 1'
#
loop_
_entity.id
_entity.type
_entity.pdbx_description
1 polymer ?
#
loop_
_entity_poly.entity_id
_entity_poly.type
_entity_poly.pdbx_seq_one_letter_code
_entity_poly.pdbx_strand_id
1 'polypeptide(L)'
;MRRIVVFLILGFLIGMSIQYTTAIPEEMLSKARIYVGWEEGYLESTLMPESTWLIVKWSKDWDLPFGFNIPEGAWMASHFIWYTNNISKGFFGYNETSLVSWGDPDIIPEAEYRVEEYVKIVILNENENKKYKEKGAFKASDLGYPFPENAYVVHYTVEVYNATTNSLLFEYTLVPLSP
;
A
#
# COMPACT_ATOMS: atom_id res chain seq x y z
N MET A 1 44.10 15.40 -31.20
CA MET A 1 42.73 15.92 -30.98
C MET A 1 41.76 14.88 -30.42
N ARG A 2 41.71 13.63 -30.93
CA ARG A 2 40.73 12.61 -30.49
C ARG A 2 40.77 12.24 -28.99
N ARG A 3 41.94 12.25 -28.35
CA ARG A 3 42.09 11.90 -26.92
C ARG A 3 41.57 12.98 -25.96
N ILE A 4 41.72 14.26 -26.31
CA ILE A 4 41.28 15.39 -25.47
C ILE A 4 39.75 15.47 -25.41
N VAL A 5 39.08 15.19 -26.53
CA VAL A 5 37.61 15.15 -26.59
C VAL A 5 37.03 14.03 -25.72
N VAL A 6 37.70 12.86 -25.66
CA VAL A 6 37.25 11.74 -24.81
C VAL A 6 37.36 12.10 -23.32
N PHE A 7 38.42 12.78 -22.89
CA PHE A 7 38.53 13.21 -21.49
C PHE A 7 37.52 14.30 -21.11
N LEU A 8 37.14 15.18 -22.04
CA LEU A 8 36.09 16.17 -21.82
C LEU A 8 34.70 15.53 -21.70
N ILE A 9 34.38 14.54 -22.54
CA ILE A 9 33.11 13.80 -22.47
C ILE A 9 33.05 12.98 -21.18
N LEU A 10 34.16 12.33 -20.80
CA LEU A 10 34.21 11.55 -19.57
C LEU A 10 34.08 12.44 -18.32
N GLY A 11 34.74 13.59 -18.30
CA GLY A 11 34.60 14.58 -17.23
C GLY A 11 33.18 15.14 -17.11
N PHE A 12 32.50 15.36 -18.25
CA PHE A 12 31.11 15.81 -18.27
C PHE A 12 30.15 14.72 -17.77
N LEU A 13 30.35 13.46 -18.17
CA LEU A 13 29.55 12.32 -17.69
C LEU A 13 29.74 12.09 -16.18
N ILE A 14 30.97 12.21 -15.68
CA ILE A 14 31.26 12.11 -14.25
C ILE A 14 30.63 13.28 -13.48
N GLY A 15 30.73 14.51 -14.01
CA GLY A 15 30.08 15.69 -13.44
C GLY A 15 28.55 15.55 -13.35
N MET A 16 27.91 14.98 -14.38
CA MET A 16 26.48 14.67 -14.36
C MET A 16 26.13 13.57 -13.34
N SER A 17 26.97 12.55 -13.18
CA SER A 17 26.75 11.51 -12.16
C SER A 17 26.86 12.05 -10.72
N ILE A 18 27.71 13.05 -10.47
CA ILE A 18 27.86 13.69 -9.15
C ILE A 18 26.67 14.61 -8.86
N GLN A 19 26.09 15.24 -9.87
CA GLN A 19 24.86 16.03 -9.73
C GLN A 19 23.60 15.16 -9.51
N TYR A 20 23.60 13.88 -9.87
CA TYR A 20 22.54 12.95 -9.48
C TYR A 20 22.68 12.42 -8.04
N THR A 21 23.85 12.60 -7.42
CA THR A 21 24.05 12.43 -5.97
C THR A 21 23.91 13.75 -5.22
N THR A 22 23.06 14.67 -5.68
CA THR A 22 22.60 15.78 -4.84
C THR A 22 21.85 15.19 -3.66
N ALA A 23 22.41 15.43 -2.47
CA ALA A 23 21.86 15.14 -1.16
C ALA A 23 20.33 15.08 -1.18
N ILE A 24 19.78 13.88 -0.95
CA ILE A 24 18.42 13.76 -0.43
C ILE A 24 18.43 14.58 0.87
N PRO A 25 17.62 15.64 1.01
CA PRO A 25 17.62 16.45 2.21
C PRO A 25 17.44 15.55 3.44
N GLU A 26 18.27 15.69 4.47
CA GLU A 26 18.13 14.96 5.74
C GLU A 26 16.71 15.11 6.34
N GLU A 27 16.00 16.19 6.01
CA GLU A 27 14.59 16.39 6.38
C GLU A 27 13.59 15.47 5.69
N MET A 28 13.89 14.94 4.50
CA MET A 28 13.05 13.92 3.86
C MET A 28 13.21 12.55 4.54
N LEU A 29 14.33 12.33 5.23
CA LEU A 29 14.63 11.09 5.93
C LEU A 29 13.84 10.92 7.24
N SER A 30 13.06 11.88 7.74
CA SER A 30 12.31 11.75 9.02
C SER A 30 10.79 11.67 8.87
N LYS A 31 10.24 11.81 7.66
CA LYS A 31 8.80 11.91 7.42
C LYS A 31 8.20 10.58 6.98
N ALA A 32 6.90 10.41 7.28
CA ALA A 32 6.11 9.32 6.72
C ALA A 32 6.15 9.37 5.18
N ARG A 33 6.18 8.20 4.56
CA ARG A 33 6.24 8.03 3.10
C ARG A 33 4.85 7.71 2.56
N ILE A 34 4.64 7.97 1.27
CA ILE A 34 3.39 7.68 0.57
C ILE A 34 3.68 7.10 -0.82
N TYR A 35 2.87 6.15 -1.24
CA TYR A 35 2.80 5.61 -2.58
C TYR A 35 1.36 5.73 -3.08
N VAL A 36 1.22 6.11 -4.34
CA VAL A 36 -0.06 6.20 -5.04
C VAL A 36 0.16 5.58 -6.42
N GLY A 37 -0.56 4.51 -6.71
CA GLY A 37 -0.42 3.81 -7.98
C GLY A 37 -1.02 2.42 -7.92
N TRP A 38 -0.72 1.61 -8.93
CA TRP A 38 -1.14 0.21 -9.00
C TRP A 38 -0.49 -0.63 -7.90
N GLU A 39 -1.28 -1.49 -7.26
CA GLU A 39 -0.80 -2.41 -6.21
C GLU A 39 0.41 -3.24 -6.66
N GLU A 40 0.41 -3.68 -7.92
CA GLU A 40 1.49 -4.45 -8.50
C GLU A 40 2.81 -3.68 -8.55
N GLY A 41 2.71 -2.37 -8.79
CA GLY A 41 3.85 -1.46 -8.73
C GLY A 41 4.41 -1.30 -7.31
N TYR A 42 3.55 -1.38 -6.29
CA TYR A 42 3.97 -1.38 -4.88
C TYR A 42 4.57 -2.73 -4.44
N LEU A 43 4.01 -3.84 -4.91
CA LEU A 43 4.46 -5.19 -4.61
C LEU A 43 5.66 -5.64 -5.45
N GLU A 44 6.11 -4.82 -6.39
CA GLU A 44 7.12 -5.16 -7.40
C GLU A 44 6.76 -6.43 -8.20
N SER A 45 5.45 -6.66 -8.38
CA SER A 45 4.89 -7.81 -9.10
C SER A 45 4.49 -7.42 -10.52
N THR A 46 4.56 -8.36 -11.45
CA THR A 46 4.05 -8.20 -12.82
C THR A 46 2.85 -9.12 -13.10
N LEU A 47 2.32 -9.78 -12.07
CA LEU A 47 1.36 -10.88 -12.22
C LEU A 47 -0.08 -10.42 -12.40
N MET A 48 -0.40 -9.16 -12.09
CA MET A 48 -1.75 -8.62 -12.27
C MET A 48 -1.75 -7.36 -13.14
N PRO A 49 -2.65 -7.26 -14.13
CA PRO A 49 -2.76 -6.06 -14.94
C PRO A 49 -3.66 -5.06 -14.22
N GLU A 50 -3.05 -4.14 -13.48
CA GLU A 50 -3.59 -2.82 -13.14
C GLU A 50 -5.06 -2.90 -12.70
N SER A 51 -5.34 -3.74 -11.71
CA SER A 51 -6.72 -4.05 -11.26
C SER A 51 -7.07 -3.37 -9.94
N THR A 52 -6.06 -3.05 -9.14
CA THR A 52 -6.22 -2.46 -7.81
C THR A 52 -5.41 -1.18 -7.70
N TRP A 53 -6.09 -0.06 -7.51
CA TRP A 53 -5.43 1.20 -7.17
C TRP A 53 -5.15 1.23 -5.67
N LEU A 54 -3.92 1.59 -5.33
CA LEU A 54 -3.41 1.58 -3.97
C LEU A 54 -2.90 2.96 -3.58
N ILE A 55 -3.43 3.47 -2.47
CA ILE A 55 -2.85 4.60 -1.73
C ILE A 55 -2.34 4.03 -0.43
N VAL A 56 -1.02 4.03 -0.23
CA VAL A 56 -0.42 3.52 1.01
C VAL A 56 0.49 4.57 1.61
N LYS A 57 0.35 4.78 2.92
CA LYS A 57 1.16 5.68 3.72
C LYS A 57 1.77 4.91 4.88
N TRP A 58 3.06 5.10 5.15
CA TRP A 58 3.75 4.36 6.20
C TRP A 58 4.75 5.21 6.96
N SER A 59 5.04 4.82 8.20
CA SER A 59 6.11 5.40 9.01
C SER A 59 7.46 5.16 8.34
N LYS A 60 8.42 6.06 8.56
CA LYS A 60 9.79 5.94 8.02
C LYS A 60 10.41 4.56 8.26
N ASP A 61 10.18 3.99 9.44
CA ASP A 61 10.81 2.75 9.88
C ASP A 61 10.09 1.50 9.38
N TRP A 62 9.08 1.65 8.51
CA TRP A 62 8.40 0.53 7.88
C TRP A 62 9.10 0.18 6.55
N ASP A 63 9.74 -0.98 6.52
CA ASP A 63 10.36 -1.53 5.32
C ASP A 63 9.31 -2.11 4.36
N LEU A 64 9.41 -1.80 3.08
CA LEU A 64 8.42 -2.24 2.10
C LEU A 64 8.60 -3.71 1.71
N PRO A 65 7.52 -4.39 1.24
CA PRO A 65 6.12 -3.96 1.32
C PRO A 65 5.43 -4.34 2.65
N PHE A 66 6.03 -5.25 3.43
CA PHE A 66 5.39 -5.90 4.60
C PHE A 66 6.09 -5.67 5.95
N GLY A 67 7.18 -4.89 6.01
CA GLY A 67 7.78 -4.43 7.25
C GLY A 67 8.63 -5.46 7.98
N PHE A 68 9.79 -5.87 7.45
CA PHE A 68 10.65 -6.86 8.14
C PHE A 68 11.60 -6.22 9.17
N ASN A 69 11.70 -6.78 10.38
CA ASN A 69 12.59 -6.30 11.47
C ASN A 69 12.39 -4.83 11.88
N ILE A 70 11.16 -4.35 11.78
CA ILE A 70 10.82 -2.95 12.02
C ILE A 70 10.53 -2.67 13.50
N PRO A 71 10.84 -1.45 14.00
CA PRO A 71 10.67 -1.12 15.40
C PRO A 71 9.21 -1.05 15.82
N GLU A 72 8.98 -1.18 17.13
CA GLU A 72 7.67 -0.98 17.74
C GLU A 72 7.09 0.42 17.42
N GLY A 73 5.78 0.48 17.19
CA GLY A 73 5.09 1.71 16.80
C GLY A 73 5.22 2.06 15.31
N ALA A 74 6.07 1.37 14.54
CA ALA A 74 6.04 1.46 13.08
C ALA A 74 4.66 1.05 12.56
N TRP A 75 4.20 1.73 11.51
CA TRP A 75 2.85 1.55 10.99
C TRP A 75 2.78 1.73 9.49
N MET A 76 1.79 1.09 8.88
CA MET A 76 1.33 1.37 7.53
C MET A 76 -0.19 1.48 7.51
N ALA A 77 -0.71 2.29 6.60
CA ALA A 77 -2.12 2.38 6.30
C ALA A 77 -2.30 2.33 4.79
N SER A 78 -3.15 1.43 4.33
CA SER A 78 -3.42 1.21 2.92
C SER A 78 -4.90 1.45 2.65
N HIS A 79 -5.17 2.11 1.53
CA HIS A 79 -6.48 2.27 0.94
C HIS A 79 -6.44 1.62 -0.45
N PHE A 80 -7.16 0.52 -0.60
CA PHE A 80 -7.30 -0.21 -1.84
C PHE A 80 -8.62 0.17 -2.51
N ILE A 81 -8.58 0.36 -3.82
CA ILE A 81 -9.77 0.60 -4.65
C ILE A 81 -9.71 -0.39 -5.80
N TRP A 82 -10.75 -1.20 -5.93
CA TRP A 82 -10.83 -2.23 -6.97
C TRP A 82 -12.28 -2.47 -7.40
N TYR A 83 -12.44 -3.16 -8.53
CA TYR A 83 -13.74 -3.41 -9.15
C TYR A 83 -14.01 -4.91 -9.26
N THR A 84 -15.28 -5.28 -9.12
CA THR A 84 -15.70 -6.69 -9.21
C THR A 84 -17.14 -6.83 -9.67
N ASN A 85 -17.44 -8.00 -10.25
CA ASN A 85 -18.79 -8.49 -10.52
C ASN A 85 -19.22 -9.58 -9.51
N ASN A 86 -18.43 -9.82 -8.46
CA ASN A 86 -18.70 -10.91 -7.52
C ASN A 86 -18.28 -10.57 -6.08
N ILE A 87 -19.25 -10.09 -5.30
CA ILE A 87 -19.11 -9.82 -3.86
C ILE A 87 -19.39 -11.04 -2.97
N SER A 88 -19.73 -12.21 -3.55
CA SER A 88 -20.08 -13.41 -2.78
C SER A 88 -18.87 -14.16 -2.20
N LYS A 89 -17.65 -13.74 -2.56
CA LYS A 89 -16.39 -14.37 -2.13
C LYS A 89 -15.52 -13.41 -1.30
N GLY A 90 -15.85 -13.31 -0.01
CA GLY A 90 -14.93 -12.94 1.08
C GLY A 90 -14.75 -11.45 1.38
N PHE A 91 -14.55 -11.13 2.66
CA PHE A 91 -14.02 -9.86 3.16
C PHE A 91 -12.53 -10.05 3.44
N PHE A 92 -11.72 -9.11 2.95
CA PHE A 92 -10.42 -9.35 2.30
C PHE A 92 -10.53 -10.19 1.02
N GLY A 93 -11.61 -9.97 0.24
CA GLY A 93 -12.00 -10.68 -0.98
C GLY A 93 -11.10 -10.45 -2.20
N TYR A 94 -9.80 -10.23 -1.97
CA TYR A 94 -8.77 -10.27 -2.99
C TYR A 94 -8.59 -11.71 -3.47
N ASN A 95 -9.51 -12.14 -4.32
CA ASN A 95 -9.25 -13.25 -5.22
C ASN A 95 -9.02 -12.62 -6.58
N GLU A 96 -7.79 -12.75 -7.08
CA GLU A 96 -7.38 -12.22 -8.39
C GLU A 96 -8.38 -12.60 -9.50
N THR A 97 -9.05 -13.75 -9.37
CA THR A 97 -10.07 -14.23 -10.33
C THR A 97 -11.41 -13.51 -10.27
N SER A 98 -11.68 -12.72 -9.24
CA SER A 98 -12.90 -11.91 -9.08
C SER A 98 -12.69 -10.45 -9.46
N LEU A 99 -11.44 -10.00 -9.67
CA LEU A 99 -11.12 -8.63 -10.02
C LEU A 99 -11.45 -8.33 -11.48
N VAL A 100 -12.00 -7.14 -11.71
CA VAL A 100 -12.13 -6.56 -13.04
C VAL A 100 -10.88 -5.73 -13.30
N SER A 101 -10.22 -5.99 -14.42
CA SER A 101 -9.07 -5.18 -14.85
C SER A 101 -9.49 -3.74 -15.11
N TRP A 102 -8.68 -2.80 -14.64
CA TRP A 102 -9.01 -1.37 -14.65
C TRP A 102 -8.12 -0.60 -15.63
N GLY A 103 -6.80 -0.72 -15.53
CA GLY A 103 -5.82 -0.21 -16.49
C GLY A 103 -5.60 1.31 -16.46
N ASP A 104 -6.67 2.10 -16.42
CA ASP A 104 -6.64 3.56 -16.33
C ASP A 104 -7.43 4.03 -15.10
N PRO A 105 -6.77 4.59 -14.06
CA PRO A 105 -7.45 5.00 -12.83
C PRO A 105 -8.47 6.14 -13.03
N ASP A 106 -8.45 6.83 -14.18
CA ASP A 106 -9.39 7.90 -14.50
C ASP A 106 -10.65 7.40 -15.22
N ILE A 107 -10.70 6.11 -15.60
CA ILE A 107 -11.82 5.50 -16.34
C ILE A 107 -12.46 4.39 -15.51
N ILE A 108 -13.73 4.55 -15.11
CA ILE A 108 -14.46 3.48 -14.41
C ILE A 108 -14.61 2.26 -15.35
N PRO A 109 -14.13 1.07 -14.96
CA PRO A 109 -14.24 -0.13 -15.78
C PRO A 109 -15.67 -0.69 -15.74
N GLU A 110 -16.01 -1.57 -16.68
CA GLU A 110 -17.31 -2.24 -16.71
C GLU A 110 -17.40 -3.28 -15.57
N ALA A 111 -17.97 -2.87 -14.45
CA ALA A 111 -18.18 -3.69 -13.27
C ALA A 111 -19.52 -3.38 -12.58
N GLU A 112 -20.03 -4.31 -11.79
CA GLU A 112 -21.22 -4.12 -10.95
C GLU A 112 -20.88 -3.35 -9.66
N TYR A 113 -19.70 -3.64 -9.09
CA TYR A 113 -19.29 -3.13 -7.78
C TYR A 113 -17.93 -2.47 -7.82
N ARG A 114 -17.81 -1.38 -7.06
CA ARG A 114 -16.53 -0.78 -6.66
C ARG A 114 -16.35 -1.01 -5.17
N VAL A 115 -15.21 -1.56 -4.79
CA VAL A 115 -14.87 -1.83 -3.39
C VAL A 115 -13.76 -0.87 -2.97
N GLU A 116 -13.93 -0.26 -1.82
CA GLU A 116 -12.89 0.51 -1.14
C GLU A 116 -12.57 -0.16 0.19
N GLU A 117 -11.29 -0.47 0.42
CA GLU A 117 -10.83 -1.10 1.65
C GLU A 117 -9.78 -0.24 2.31
N TYR A 118 -9.96 0.07 3.59
CA TYR A 118 -8.96 0.81 4.37
C TYR A 118 -8.46 -0.06 5.52
N VAL A 119 -7.17 -0.36 5.53
CA VAL A 119 -6.52 -1.16 6.57
C VAL A 119 -5.37 -0.37 7.20
N LYS A 120 -5.28 -0.42 8.53
CA LYS A 120 -4.14 0.12 9.28
C LYS A 120 -3.47 -0.98 10.07
N ILE A 121 -2.17 -1.13 9.85
CA ILE A 121 -1.32 -2.11 10.52
C ILE A 121 -0.29 -1.37 11.36
N VAL A 122 -0.06 -1.86 12.58
CA VAL A 122 0.91 -1.32 13.52
C VAL A 122 1.71 -2.46 14.13
N ILE A 123 3.00 -2.22 14.34
CA ILE A 123 3.88 -3.09 15.12
C ILE A 123 3.66 -2.82 16.58
N LEU A 124 3.11 -3.79 17.29
CA LEU A 124 2.77 -3.67 18.70
C LEU A 124 3.74 -4.45 19.56
N ASN A 125 4.05 -3.91 20.72
CA ASN A 125 4.69 -4.68 21.79
C ASN A 125 3.66 -5.45 22.62
N GLU A 126 4.13 -6.37 23.48
CA GLU A 126 3.26 -7.24 24.27
C GLU A 126 2.25 -6.47 25.16
N ASN A 127 2.63 -5.30 25.68
CA ASN A 127 1.77 -4.50 26.55
C ASN A 127 0.67 -3.77 25.76
N GLU A 128 1.00 -3.16 24.62
CA GLU A 128 0.05 -2.48 23.74
C GLU A 128 -0.90 -3.44 23.03
N ASN A 129 -0.40 -4.65 22.73
CA ASN A 129 -1.14 -5.73 22.11
C ASN A 129 -2.47 -6.01 22.86
N LYS A 130 -2.47 -5.93 24.20
CA LYS A 130 -3.69 -6.15 24.99
C LYS A 130 -4.78 -5.11 24.72
N LYS A 131 -4.43 -3.82 24.68
CA LYS A 131 -5.37 -2.72 24.44
C LYS A 131 -6.00 -2.78 23.05
N TYR A 132 -5.22 -3.16 22.04
CA TYR A 132 -5.71 -3.28 20.66
C TYR A 132 -6.54 -4.55 20.47
N LYS A 133 -6.14 -5.69 21.06
CA LYS A 133 -6.93 -6.94 21.03
C LYS A 133 -8.31 -6.80 21.66
N GLU A 134 -8.43 -6.08 22.77
CA GLU A 134 -9.73 -5.77 23.40
C GLU A 134 -10.68 -5.02 22.45
N LYS A 135 -10.16 -4.37 21.41
CA LYS A 135 -10.91 -3.64 20.38
C LYS A 135 -11.10 -4.42 19.08
N GLY A 136 -10.75 -5.71 19.08
CA GLY A 136 -10.88 -6.57 17.91
C GLY A 136 -9.66 -6.59 16.99
N ALA A 137 -8.54 -5.95 17.35
CA ALA A 137 -7.33 -6.07 16.56
C ALA A 137 -6.86 -7.53 16.46
N PHE A 138 -6.42 -7.93 15.28
CA PHE A 138 -5.98 -9.28 14.96
C PHE A 138 -4.64 -9.25 14.22
N LYS A 139 -4.00 -10.40 14.05
CA LYS A 139 -2.66 -10.44 13.45
C LYS A 139 -2.73 -10.07 11.98
N ALA A 140 -1.80 -9.26 11.50
CA ALA A 140 -1.73 -8.92 10.08
C ALA A 140 -1.42 -10.14 9.19
N SER A 141 -0.78 -11.18 9.74
CA SER A 141 -0.60 -12.47 9.06
C SER A 141 -1.92 -13.16 8.68
N ASP A 142 -3.02 -12.86 9.38
CA ASP A 142 -4.34 -13.44 9.08
C ASP A 142 -4.91 -12.90 7.74
N LEU A 143 -4.30 -11.85 7.18
CA LEU A 143 -4.56 -11.35 5.83
C LEU A 143 -3.89 -12.19 4.72
N GLY A 144 -3.08 -13.20 5.09
CA GLY A 144 -2.40 -14.08 4.12
C GLY A 144 -1.09 -13.55 3.55
N TYR A 145 -0.63 -12.39 4.01
CA TYR A 145 0.66 -11.78 3.61
C TYR A 145 1.76 -12.02 4.65
N PRO A 146 3.04 -11.97 4.25
CA PRO A 146 4.17 -12.28 5.13
C PRO A 146 4.53 -11.13 6.08
N PHE A 147 3.54 -10.57 6.77
CA PHE A 147 3.74 -9.58 7.83
C PHE A 147 4.46 -10.20 9.04
N PRO A 148 5.22 -9.41 9.82
CA PRO A 148 5.79 -9.85 11.08
C PRO A 148 4.74 -10.35 12.09
N GLU A 149 5.16 -11.24 12.97
CA GLU A 149 4.31 -11.78 14.05
C GLU A 149 3.77 -10.72 15.02
N ASN A 150 4.49 -9.61 15.17
CA ASN A 150 4.11 -8.48 16.01
C ASN A 150 3.35 -7.38 15.25
N ALA A 151 3.02 -7.60 13.96
CA ALA A 151 2.18 -6.71 13.18
C ALA A 151 0.69 -7.03 13.39
N TYR A 152 -0.09 -6.01 13.72
CA TYR A 152 -1.52 -6.14 14.02
C TYR A 152 -2.34 -5.19 13.15
N VAL A 153 -3.45 -5.70 12.63
CA VAL A 153 -4.51 -4.87 12.03
C VAL A 153 -5.25 -4.19 13.17
N VAL A 154 -5.07 -2.88 13.28
CA VAL A 154 -5.66 -2.05 14.35
C VAL A 154 -6.87 -1.24 13.90
N HIS A 155 -7.13 -1.23 12.60
CA HIS A 155 -8.34 -0.69 12.01
C HIS A 155 -8.55 -1.31 10.62
N TYR A 156 -9.79 -1.67 10.30
CA TYR A 156 -10.12 -2.20 8.98
C TYR A 156 -11.59 -1.96 8.63
N THR A 157 -11.82 -1.26 7.52
CA THR A 157 -13.14 -1.00 6.92
C THR A 157 -13.18 -1.47 5.47
N VAL A 158 -14.38 -1.85 5.04
CA VAL A 158 -14.71 -2.21 3.66
C VAL A 158 -16.00 -1.52 3.30
N GLU A 159 -15.98 -0.76 2.21
CA GLU A 159 -17.13 -0.08 1.64
C GLU A 159 -17.39 -0.61 0.23
N VAL A 160 -18.64 -0.95 -0.05
CA VAL A 160 -19.04 -1.47 -1.37
C VAL A 160 -20.05 -0.54 -2.00
N TYR A 161 -19.72 -0.08 -3.19
CA TYR A 161 -20.48 0.84 -3.99
C TYR A 161 -21.02 0.15 -5.24
N ASN A 162 -22.17 0.61 -5.74
CA ASN A 162 -22.55 0.35 -7.11
C ASN A 162 -21.59 1.12 -8.02
N ALA A 163 -20.90 0.42 -8.93
CA ALA A 163 -19.85 1.04 -9.75
C ALA A 163 -20.38 2.11 -10.72
N THR A 164 -21.61 1.94 -11.23
CA THR A 164 -22.21 2.84 -12.21
C THR A 164 -22.76 4.12 -11.56
N THR A 165 -23.46 3.99 -10.44
CA THR A 165 -24.13 5.12 -9.77
C THR A 165 -23.29 5.77 -8.68
N ASN A 166 -22.20 5.12 -8.27
CA ASN A 166 -21.36 5.49 -7.13
C ASN A 166 -22.13 5.57 -5.79
N SER A 167 -23.27 4.88 -5.68
CA SER A 167 -24.04 4.83 -4.43
C SER A 167 -23.48 3.74 -3.52
N LEU A 168 -23.22 4.08 -2.25
CA LEU A 168 -22.87 3.10 -1.21
C LEU A 168 -24.01 2.08 -1.06
N LEU A 169 -23.66 0.81 -1.16
CA LEU A 169 -24.59 -0.31 -0.98
C LEU A 169 -24.52 -0.84 0.44
N PHE A 170 -23.31 -1.04 0.96
CA PHE A 170 -23.06 -1.44 2.34
C PHE A 170 -21.63 -1.11 2.77
N GLU A 171 -21.45 -1.02 4.08
CA GLU A 171 -20.16 -0.82 4.75
C GLU A 171 -20.02 -1.86 5.86
N TYR A 172 -18.80 -2.32 6.08
CA TYR A 172 -18.45 -3.18 7.19
C TYR A 172 -17.16 -2.70 7.85
N THR A 173 -17.14 -2.69 9.19
CA THR A 173 -15.95 -2.38 9.98
C THR A 173 -15.58 -3.59 10.82
N LEU A 174 -14.41 -4.19 10.57
CA LEU A 174 -13.88 -5.31 11.37
C LEU A 174 -13.27 -4.83 12.69
N VAL A 175 -12.48 -3.75 12.62
CA VAL A 175 -11.80 -3.17 13.78
C VAL A 175 -12.07 -1.67 13.75
N PRO A 176 -12.95 -1.13 14.61
CA PRO A 176 -13.31 0.29 14.55
C PRO A 176 -12.16 1.20 15.00
N LEU A 177 -12.11 2.43 14.46
CA LEU A 177 -11.22 3.47 14.98
C LEU A 177 -11.55 3.69 16.45
N SER A 178 -10.51 3.84 17.28
CA SER A 178 -10.75 4.30 18.65
C SER A 178 -11.32 5.73 18.61
N PRO A 179 -12.36 6.04 19.39
CA PRO A 179 -12.87 7.41 19.54
C PRO A 179 -11.80 8.34 20.13
#